data_AF-J9ET97-F1
#
_entry.id   AF-J9ET97-F1
#
_cell.length_a   1.000
_cell.length_b   1.000
_cell.length_c   1.000
_cell.angle_alpha   90.00
_cell.angle_beta   90.00
_cell.angle_gamma   90.00
#
_symmetry.space_group_name_H-M   'P 1'
#
loop_
_entity.id
_entity.type
_entity.pdbx_description
1 polymer ?
#
loop_
_entity_poly.entity_id
_entity_poly.type
_entity_poly.pdbx_seq_one_letter_code
_entity_poly.pdbx_strand_id
1 'polypeptide(L)'
;MRFGRNENDLRVRDKQWGRSRNLENVVDAFREFLSGRLMEKSSVAEQTLEQLYKLRKWFNSQRVYHFYASSILLAYEACVERPPNVLVKLIDFSHVFPANGAVDDNYLFGLNNVINIVEKYRDSFDSGSYRIVLSSGIN
;
A
#
# COMPACT_ATOMS: atom_id res chain seq x y z
N MET A 1 4.55 -1.77 -11.00
CA MET A 1 3.40 -0.91 -10.73
C MET A 1 2.88 -0.31 -12.03
N ARG A 2 1.57 -0.18 -12.16
CA ARG A 2 0.91 0.51 -13.28
C ARG A 2 -0.15 1.43 -12.68
N PHE A 3 -0.15 2.70 -13.06
CA PHE A 3 -1.06 3.69 -12.50
C PHE A 3 -1.17 4.87 -13.47
N GLY A 4 -2.34 5.51 -13.48
CA GLY A 4 -2.70 6.56 -14.43
C GLY A 4 -4.21 6.58 -14.58
N ARG A 5 -4.77 7.74 -14.94
CA ARG A 5 -6.23 7.89 -15.07
C ARG A 5 -6.78 7.38 -16.40
N ASN A 6 -5.93 7.38 -17.42
CA ASN A 6 -6.22 6.95 -18.79
C ASN A 6 -4.92 6.56 -19.48
N GLU A 7 -4.99 6.09 -20.72
CA GLU A 7 -3.84 5.62 -21.49
C GLU A 7 -2.78 6.70 -21.70
N ASN A 8 -3.19 7.98 -21.80
CA ASN A 8 -2.29 9.11 -22.03
C ASN A 8 -1.45 9.49 -20.79
N ASP A 9 -1.87 9.07 -19.59
CA ASP A 9 -1.17 9.27 -18.31
C ASP A 9 -0.70 7.94 -17.68
N LEU A 10 -0.69 6.86 -18.47
CA LEU A 10 -0.28 5.56 -17.95
C LEU A 10 1.22 5.56 -17.63
N ARG A 11 1.53 5.48 -16.34
CA ARG A 11 2.88 5.28 -15.82
C ARG A 11 3.08 3.82 -15.47
N VAL A 12 4.17 3.26 -15.99
CA VAL A 12 4.62 1.90 -15.69
C VAL A 12 5.96 1.95 -14.97
N ARG A 13 6.05 1.26 -13.85
CA ARG A 13 7.30 0.98 -13.12
C ARG A 13 7.51 -0.51 -13.12
N ASP A 14 8.59 -0.95 -13.74
CA ASP A 14 8.90 -2.38 -13.89
C ASP A 14 9.60 -2.95 -12.64
N LYS A 15 10.02 -4.21 -12.75
CA LYS A 15 10.72 -4.93 -11.68
C LYS A 15 12.11 -4.35 -11.40
N GLN A 16 12.82 -3.86 -12.42
CA GLN A 16 14.16 -3.30 -12.26
C GLN A 16 14.09 -1.98 -11.49
N TRP A 17 13.13 -1.12 -11.82
CA TRP A 17 12.85 0.11 -11.09
C TRP A 17 12.51 -0.15 -9.61
N GLY A 18 11.70 -1.18 -9.34
CA GLY A 18 11.34 -1.56 -7.97
C GLY A 18 12.55 -2.04 -7.16
N ARG A 19 13.44 -2.83 -7.78
CA ARG A 19 14.69 -3.31 -7.15
C ARG A 19 15.68 -2.19 -6.85
N SER A 20 15.61 -1.09 -7.58
CA SER A 20 16.48 0.08 -7.36
C SER A 20 16.01 0.95 -6.19
N ARG A 21 14.89 0.62 -5.52
CA ARG A 21 14.38 1.37 -4.37
C ARG A 21 15.10 0.95 -3.08
N ASN A 22 15.16 1.87 -2.13
CA ASN A 22 15.76 1.67 -0.81
C ASN A 22 14.80 2.20 0.28
N LEU A 23 15.20 2.10 1.56
CA LEU A 23 14.36 2.53 2.68
C LEU A 23 14.02 4.03 2.66
N GLU A 24 14.83 4.86 2.00
CA GLU A 24 14.62 6.30 1.93
C GLU A 24 13.56 6.66 0.87
N ASN A 25 13.59 6.00 -0.29
CA ASN A 25 12.77 6.36 -1.45
C ASN A 25 11.58 5.43 -1.71
N VAL A 26 11.48 4.30 -0.99
CA VAL A 26 10.33 3.38 -1.12
C VAL A 26 9.03 4.05 -0.70
N VAL A 27 9.08 4.96 0.27
CA VAL A 27 7.90 5.72 0.69
C VAL A 27 7.36 6.53 -0.48
N ASP A 28 8.22 7.22 -1.22
CA ASP A 28 7.81 8.02 -2.37
C ASP A 28 7.26 7.17 -3.52
N ALA A 29 7.75 5.94 -3.68
CA ALA A 29 7.17 4.98 -4.63
C ALA A 29 5.70 4.65 -4.28
N PHE A 30 5.42 4.40 -3.01
CA PHE A 30 4.05 4.16 -2.53
C PHE A 30 3.19 5.41 -2.63
N ARG A 31 3.73 6.59 -2.29
CA ARG A 31 3.03 7.88 -2.47
C ARG A 31 2.65 8.11 -3.92
N GLU A 32 3.58 7.89 -4.84
CA GLU A 32 3.36 8.01 -6.27
C GLU A 32 2.20 7.09 -6.69
N PHE A 33 2.24 5.82 -6.29
CA PHE A 33 1.21 4.85 -6.64
C PHE A 33 -0.16 5.17 -6.02
N LEU A 34 -0.23 5.56 -4.74
CA LEU A 34 -1.50 5.81 -4.03
C LEU A 34 -2.13 7.18 -4.36
N SER A 35 -1.38 8.08 -5.03
CA SER A 35 -1.84 9.43 -5.38
C SER A 35 -2.76 9.51 -6.60
N GLY A 36 -3.12 8.38 -7.24
CA GLY A 36 -3.92 8.37 -8.48
C GLY A 36 -5.27 9.07 -8.35
N ARG A 37 -5.84 9.08 -7.14
CA ARG A 37 -7.05 9.85 -6.77
C ARG A 37 -6.71 10.99 -5.80
N LEU A 38 -6.15 12.09 -6.31
CA LEU A 38 -5.66 13.20 -5.46
C LEU A 38 -6.66 13.72 -4.42
N MET A 39 -7.95 13.85 -4.79
CA MET A 39 -9.00 14.36 -3.88
C MET A 39 -9.49 13.33 -2.86
N GLU A 40 -9.29 12.03 -3.14
CA GLU A 40 -9.74 10.92 -2.29
C GLU A 40 -8.57 10.09 -1.73
N LYS A 41 -7.36 10.66 -1.75
CA LYS A 41 -6.13 9.99 -1.29
C LYS A 41 -6.24 9.47 0.14
N SER A 42 -6.96 10.17 1.03
CA SER A 42 -7.24 9.70 2.40
C SER A 42 -8.09 8.43 2.38
N SER A 43 -9.20 8.44 1.65
CA SER A 43 -10.10 7.29 1.52
C SER A 43 -9.39 6.07 0.93
N VAL A 44 -8.55 6.26 -0.10
CA VAL A 44 -7.76 5.18 -0.70
C VAL A 44 -6.77 4.60 0.32
N ALA A 45 -6.05 5.45 1.06
CA ALA A 45 -5.09 5.01 2.06
C ALA A 45 -5.77 4.28 3.23
N GLU A 46 -6.89 4.80 3.73
CA GLU A 46 -7.68 4.20 4.81
C GLU A 46 -8.23 2.82 4.42
N GLN A 47 -8.87 2.70 3.26
CA GLN A 47 -9.37 1.41 2.76
C GLN A 47 -8.25 0.40 2.51
N THR A 48 -7.07 0.87 2.08
CA THR A 48 -5.88 0.02 1.92
C THR A 48 -5.43 -0.51 3.28
N LEU A 49 -5.30 0.37 4.28
CA LEU A 49 -4.87 0.01 5.63
C LEU A 49 -5.86 -0.94 6.30
N GLU A 50 -7.15 -0.72 6.13
CA GLU A 50 -8.18 -1.62 6.66
C GLU A 50 -7.97 -3.07 6.20
N GLN A 51 -7.69 -3.28 4.91
CA GLN A 51 -7.46 -4.61 4.36
C GLN A 51 -6.08 -5.17 4.77
N LEU A 52 -5.04 -4.34 4.82
CA LEU A 52 -3.72 -4.76 5.31
C LEU A 52 -3.78 -5.17 6.79
N TYR A 53 -4.54 -4.47 7.64
CA TYR A 53 -4.73 -4.85 9.04
C TYR A 53 -5.50 -6.16 9.18
N LYS A 54 -6.52 -6.40 8.34
CA LYS A 54 -7.22 -7.70 8.27
C LYS A 54 -6.26 -8.82 7.88
N LEU A 55 -5.41 -8.59 6.87
CA LEU A 55 -4.39 -9.56 6.46
C LEU A 55 -3.36 -9.81 7.57
N ARG A 56 -2.88 -8.75 8.24
CA ARG A 56 -1.95 -8.85 9.38
C ARG A 56 -2.58 -9.63 10.53
N LYS A 57 -3.85 -9.38 10.84
CA LYS A 57 -4.57 -10.13 11.88
C LYS A 57 -4.61 -11.62 11.55
N TRP A 58 -4.88 -11.97 10.28
CA TRP A 58 -4.85 -13.37 9.83
C TRP A 58 -3.46 -13.99 9.98
N PHE A 59 -2.40 -13.32 9.52
CA PHE A 59 -1.02 -13.80 9.68
C PHE A 59 -0.58 -13.96 11.14
N ASN A 60 -1.07 -13.12 12.05
CA ASN A 60 -0.80 -13.25 13.48
C ASN A 60 -1.51 -14.44 14.14
N SER A 61 -2.62 -14.93 13.58
CA SER A 61 -3.43 -16.01 14.16
C SER A 61 -3.24 -17.36 13.47
N GLN A 62 -3.03 -17.37 12.16
CA GLN A 62 -2.83 -18.60 11.41
C GLN A 62 -1.50 -19.26 11.81
N ARG A 63 -1.47 -20.59 11.79
CA ARG A 63 -0.28 -21.42 12.11
C ARG A 63 -0.09 -22.57 11.13
N VAL A 64 -0.74 -22.46 9.96
CA VAL A 64 -0.86 -23.55 8.99
C VAL A 64 0.14 -23.37 7.86
N TYR A 65 0.41 -22.13 7.46
CA TYR A 65 1.15 -21.83 6.25
C TYR A 65 2.29 -20.84 6.49
N HIS A 66 3.46 -21.14 5.92
CA HIS A 66 4.53 -20.19 5.67
C HIS A 66 4.57 -19.86 4.18
N PHE A 67 4.64 -18.57 3.85
CA PHE A 67 4.56 -18.07 2.48
C PHE A 67 5.91 -17.50 2.04
N TYR A 68 6.52 -18.12 1.03
CA TYR A 68 7.77 -17.62 0.44
C TYR A 68 7.51 -17.15 -0.99
N ALA A 69 8.24 -16.10 -1.39
CA ALA A 69 8.17 -15.52 -2.74
C ALA A 69 6.74 -15.17 -3.24
N SER A 70 5.78 -15.04 -2.33
CA SER A 70 4.43 -14.57 -2.64
C SER A 70 4.38 -13.04 -2.64
N SER A 71 3.33 -12.47 -3.24
CA SER A 71 3.17 -11.03 -3.39
C SER A 71 1.87 -10.53 -2.79
N ILE A 72 1.87 -9.28 -2.30
CA ILE A 72 0.65 -8.54 -2.03
C ILE A 72 0.30 -7.74 -3.29
N LEU A 73 -0.84 -8.06 -3.88
CA LEU A 73 -1.45 -7.25 -4.92
C LEU A 73 -2.28 -6.15 -4.28
N LEU A 74 -1.89 -4.90 -4.54
CA LEU A 74 -2.66 -3.71 -4.25
C LEU A 74 -3.20 -3.13 -5.56
N ALA A 75 -4.51 -2.95 -5.65
CA ALA A 75 -5.19 -2.35 -6.78
C ALA A 75 -6.33 -1.43 -6.30
N TYR A 76 -6.66 -0.42 -7.09
CA TYR A 76 -7.81 0.45 -6.85
C TYR A 76 -8.23 1.11 -8.18
N GLU A 77 -9.48 1.55 -8.26
CA GLU A 77 -10.04 2.26 -9.41
C GLU A 77 -9.56 3.72 -9.41
N ALA A 78 -8.90 4.15 -10.48
CA ALA A 78 -8.36 5.51 -10.60
C ALA A 78 -9.40 6.51 -11.13
N CYS A 79 -10.48 6.04 -11.76
CA CYS A 79 -11.56 6.88 -12.28
C CYS A 79 -12.36 7.53 -11.14
N VAL A 80 -12.31 8.86 -11.04
CA VAL A 80 -12.98 9.64 -9.98
C VAL A 80 -14.51 9.54 -10.00
N GLU A 81 -15.10 9.15 -11.14
CA GLU A 81 -16.55 8.95 -11.30
C GLU A 81 -17.04 7.63 -10.69
N ARG A 82 -16.12 6.74 -10.33
CA ARG A 82 -16.40 5.44 -9.71
C ARG A 82 -15.85 5.40 -8.29
N PRO A 83 -16.41 4.58 -7.39
CA PRO A 83 -15.82 4.41 -6.06
C PRO A 83 -14.37 3.88 -6.15
N PRO A 84 -13.49 4.19 -5.19
CA PRO A 84 -12.09 3.78 -5.21
C PRO A 84 -11.85 2.28 -5.34
N ASN A 85 -12.79 1.42 -4.91
CA ASN A 85 -12.73 -0.04 -5.05
C ASN A 85 -11.35 -0.62 -4.72
N VAL A 86 -10.82 -0.27 -3.55
CA VAL A 86 -9.50 -0.73 -3.12
C VAL A 86 -9.51 -2.24 -2.91
N LEU A 87 -8.45 -2.90 -3.33
CA LEU A 87 -8.25 -4.34 -3.23
C LEU A 87 -6.83 -4.62 -2.73
N VAL A 88 -6.73 -5.38 -1.64
CA VAL A 88 -5.48 -5.97 -1.15
C VAL A 88 -5.64 -7.49 -1.11
N LYS A 89 -4.85 -8.20 -1.92
CA LYS A 89 -4.89 -9.68 -1.99
C LYS A 89 -3.50 -10.28 -1.95
N LEU A 90 -3.40 -11.45 -1.34
CA LEU A 90 -2.23 -12.30 -1.44
C LEU A 90 -2.30 -13.10 -2.74
N ILE A 91 -1.20 -13.14 -3.49
CA ILE A 91 -1.07 -13.86 -4.76
C ILE A 91 0.25 -14.64 -4.78
N ASP A 92 0.42 -15.50 -5.80
CA ASP A 92 1.62 -16.31 -6.03
C ASP A 92 1.92 -17.30 -4.90
N PHE A 93 1.10 -18.34 -4.80
CA PHE A 93 1.18 -19.39 -3.77
C PHE A 93 2.08 -20.58 -4.15
N SER A 94 2.98 -20.42 -5.13
CA SER A 94 3.81 -21.52 -5.64
C SER A 94 4.80 -22.07 -4.62
N HIS A 95 5.14 -21.30 -3.59
CA HIS A 95 6.09 -21.69 -2.52
C HIS A 95 5.48 -21.51 -1.13
N VAL A 96 4.31 -22.12 -0.91
CA VAL A 96 3.65 -22.18 0.40
C VAL A 96 3.94 -23.53 1.06
N PHE A 97 4.41 -23.51 2.30
CA PHE A 97 4.80 -24.71 3.05
C PHE A 97 4.06 -24.79 4.38
N PRO A 98 3.93 -25.99 4.98
CA PRO A 98 3.40 -26.15 6.32
C PRO A 98 4.21 -25.37 7.36
N ALA A 99 3.54 -24.56 8.17
CA ALA A 99 4.18 -23.80 9.24
C ALA A 99 4.42 -24.62 10.53
N ASN A 100 3.90 -25.85 10.61
CA ASN A 100 4.06 -26.76 11.75
C ASN A 100 3.75 -26.11 13.12
N GLY A 101 2.70 -25.28 13.18
CA GLY A 101 2.30 -24.62 14.42
C GLY A 101 3.02 -23.30 14.69
N ALA A 102 3.95 -22.87 13.83
CA ALA A 102 4.69 -21.61 13.99
C ALA A 102 4.01 -20.42 13.28
N VAL A 103 4.38 -19.21 13.71
CA VAL A 103 4.01 -17.95 13.05
C VAL A 103 4.92 -17.75 11.83
N ASP A 104 4.43 -17.06 10.80
CA ASP A 104 5.26 -16.57 9.70
C ASP A 104 5.84 -15.18 10.01
N ASP A 105 6.90 -15.14 10.84
CA ASP A 105 7.51 -13.88 11.28
C ASP A 105 8.13 -13.10 10.12
N ASN A 106 8.63 -13.80 9.10
CA ASN A 106 9.24 -13.18 7.92
C ASN A 106 8.17 -12.44 7.10
N TYR A 107 7.02 -13.08 6.86
CA TYR A 107 5.93 -12.43 6.15
C TYR A 107 5.35 -11.27 6.96
N LEU A 108 5.16 -11.46 8.27
CA LEU A 108 4.70 -10.40 9.18
C LEU A 108 5.63 -9.19 9.17
N PHE A 109 6.95 -9.41 9.19
CA PHE A 109 7.93 -8.32 9.10
C PHE A 109 7.74 -7.49 7.83
N GLY A 110 7.66 -8.15 6.66
CA GLY A 110 7.43 -7.48 5.38
C GLY A 110 6.09 -6.73 5.33
N LEU A 111 5.02 -7.38 5.78
CA LEU A 111 3.68 -6.82 5.83
C LEU A 111 3.60 -5.60 6.76
N ASN A 112 4.24 -5.65 7.93
CA ASN A 112 4.32 -4.52 8.86
C ASN A 112 5.06 -3.33 8.24
N ASN A 113 6.13 -3.56 7.47
CA ASN A 113 6.80 -2.48 6.76
C ASN A 113 5.89 -1.82 5.72
N VAL A 114 5.12 -2.59 4.95
CA VAL A 114 4.14 -2.05 4.00
C VAL A 114 3.08 -1.22 4.73
N ILE A 115 2.52 -1.74 5.82
CA ILE A 115 1.57 -1.03 6.67
C ILE A 115 2.15 0.31 7.13
N ASN A 116 3.34 0.30 7.73
CA ASN A 116 4.00 1.50 8.23
C ASN A 116 4.21 2.56 7.14
N ILE A 117 4.51 2.14 5.90
CA ILE A 117 4.65 3.06 4.77
C ILE A 117 3.31 3.73 4.43
N VAL A 118 2.22 2.95 4.37
CA VAL A 118 0.89 3.48 4.05
C VAL A 118 0.35 4.34 5.19
N GLU A 119 0.63 4.00 6.45
CA GLU A 119 0.33 4.84 7.62
C GLU A 119 1.04 6.19 7.51
N LYS A 120 2.36 6.20 7.28
CA LYS A 120 3.12 7.43 7.05
C LYS A 120 2.59 8.27 5.88
N TYR A 121 2.06 7.62 4.85
CA TYR A 121 1.42 8.34 3.75
C TYR A 121 0.10 9.00 4.18
N ARG A 122 -0.77 8.27 4.86
CA ARG A 122 -2.03 8.82 5.41
C ARG A 122 -1.75 9.99 6.35
N ASP A 123 -0.85 9.82 7.31
CA ASP A 123 -0.58 10.81 8.35
C ASP A 123 0.09 12.09 7.78
N SER A 124 0.66 12.00 6.57
CA SER A 124 1.18 13.17 5.84
C SER A 124 0.09 14.15 5.38
N PHE A 125 -1.18 13.72 5.34
CA PHE A 125 -2.30 14.57 4.95
C PHE A 125 -2.64 15.60 6.04
N ASP A 126 -2.61 15.18 7.30
CA ASP A 126 -2.93 16.05 8.44
C ASP A 126 -1.89 17.18 8.57
N SER A 127 -0.62 16.84 8.35
CA SER A 127 0.51 17.79 8.35
C SER A 127 0.43 18.85 7.25
N GLY A 128 -0.21 18.53 6.11
CA GLY A 128 -0.41 19.46 4.99
C GLY A 128 -1.54 20.45 5.23
N SER A 129 -2.61 20.01 5.89
CA SER A 129 -3.77 20.84 6.24
C SER A 129 -3.40 21.98 7.19
N TYR A 130 -2.53 21.73 8.18
CA TYR A 130 -2.02 22.78 9.07
C TYR A 130 -1.20 23.86 8.34
N ARG A 131 -0.44 23.52 7.29
CA ARG A 131 0.36 24.50 6.52
C ARG A 131 -0.50 25.41 5.65
N ILE A 132 -1.60 24.89 5.10
CA ILE A 132 -2.53 25.71 4.30
C ILE A 132 -3.25 26.71 5.20
N VAL A 133 -3.76 26.29 6.36
CA VAL A 133 -4.45 27.18 7.31
C VAL A 133 -3.56 28.33 7.77
N LEU A 134 -2.27 28.08 8.05
CA LEU A 134 -1.31 29.12 8.41
C LEU A 134 -0.96 30.08 7.26
N SER A 135 -1.12 29.64 6.00
CA SER A 135 -0.84 30.46 4.81
C SER A 135 -2.03 31.32 4.38
N SER A 136 -3.26 30.91 4.72
CA SER A 136 -4.51 31.63 4.43
C SER A 136 -4.97 32.57 5.56
N GLY A 137 -4.24 32.63 6.68
CA GLY A 137 -4.56 33.44 7.86
C GLY A 137 -3.88 34.82 7.93
N ILE A 138 -3.34 35.33 6.83
CA ILE A 138 -2.81 36.70 6.75
C ILE A 138 -3.61 37.47 5.70
N ASN A 139 -4.65 38.16 6.17
CA ASN A 139 -5.16 39.41 5.62
C ASN A 139 -5.92 40.15 6.73
#